data_AF-A0A924C8U1-F1
#
_entry.id   AF-A0A924C8U1-F1
#
_cell.length_a   1.000
_cell.length_b   1.000
_cell.length_c   1.000
_cell.angle_alpha   90.00
_cell.angle_beta   90.00
_cell.angle_gamma   90.00
#
_symmetry.space_group_name_H-M   'P 1'
#
loop_
_entity.id
_entity.type
_entity.pdbx_description
1 polymer ?
#
loop_
_entity_poly.entity_id
_entity_poly.type
_entity_poly.pdbx_seq_one_letter_code
_entity_poly.pdbx_strand_id
1 'polypeptide(L)'
;KVGDTVTLLARPAAAPLPGFKEVQPQVFAGLFPVEANQYDALRDSLEKLKLNDAALQYEPEVSQALGFGFRCGFLGLLHMEIVQERLEREFDMDLITTAPTVIYEVLLRDESILMVDNPSKMPDPSKIEEIREPIVTVNLYMPQEYVGAVITLCTQKRGVQMDMNYHGKQVKLTYEMPMAEIVLDFFDKLKSTSRGYASMDYDFKEYRSADVVKVDMLINSEKVDALAIIVHRANSQYRGRAVAAKMRELIPRQMFDVAIQAAIGANIISRENVKALRKNVLAKCYGGDISRKRKLLEKQKAGKKRMKQVGSVEIPQEAFLAILQVDDK
;
A
#
# COMPACT_ATOMS: atom_id res chain seq x y z
N LYS A 1 -16.60 4.37 -27.03
CA LYS A 1 -15.49 3.79 -26.21
C LYS A 1 -14.79 2.70 -27.02
N VAL A 2 -13.56 2.29 -26.67
CA VAL A 2 -12.88 1.20 -27.41
C VAL A 2 -13.73 -0.08 -27.28
N GLY A 3 -14.08 -0.71 -28.40
CA GLY A 3 -14.95 -1.90 -28.44
C GLY A 3 -16.46 -1.62 -28.51
N ASP A 4 -16.86 -0.36 -28.55
CA ASP A 4 -18.27 0.03 -28.72
C ASP A 4 -18.71 -0.05 -30.20
N THR A 5 -20.01 -0.20 -30.45
CA THR A 5 -20.57 -0.36 -31.80
C THR A 5 -21.10 0.97 -32.33
N VAL A 6 -20.47 1.51 -33.38
CA VAL A 6 -20.98 2.70 -34.07
C VAL A 6 -21.92 2.27 -35.20
N THR A 7 -23.13 2.83 -35.23
CA THR A 7 -24.13 2.55 -36.28
C THR A 7 -24.73 3.85 -36.85
N LEU A 8 -25.41 3.75 -37.99
CA LEU A 8 -26.00 4.90 -38.68
C LEU A 8 -27.35 5.29 -38.05
N LEU A 9 -27.59 6.59 -37.85
CA LEU A 9 -28.85 7.10 -37.29
C LEU A 9 -30.07 6.71 -38.12
N ALA A 10 -29.97 6.79 -39.46
CA ALA A 10 -31.06 6.50 -40.38
C ALA A 10 -31.29 4.99 -40.58
N ARG A 11 -30.32 4.14 -40.21
CA ARG A 11 -30.41 2.69 -40.35
C ARG A 11 -29.63 2.04 -39.19
N PRO A 12 -30.22 1.99 -37.99
CA PRO A 12 -29.57 1.41 -36.84
C PRO A 12 -29.36 -0.10 -37.04
N ALA A 13 -28.23 -0.61 -36.56
CA ALA A 13 -27.99 -2.03 -36.45
C ALA A 13 -28.98 -2.65 -35.46
N ALA A 14 -29.42 -3.89 -35.73
CA ALA A 14 -30.43 -4.57 -34.91
C ALA A 14 -29.96 -4.90 -33.49
N ALA A 15 -28.66 -5.08 -33.29
CA ALA A 15 -28.04 -5.29 -31.99
C ALA A 15 -26.60 -4.76 -32.00
N PRO A 16 -26.08 -4.31 -30.85
CA PRO A 16 -24.66 -4.04 -30.68
C PRO A 16 -23.85 -5.33 -30.85
N LEU A 17 -22.59 -5.21 -31.25
CA LEU A 17 -21.69 -6.36 -31.29
C LEU A 17 -21.47 -6.91 -29.87
N PRO A 18 -21.49 -8.24 -29.70
CA PRO A 18 -21.23 -8.85 -28.39
C PRO A 18 -19.77 -8.62 -27.98
N GLY A 19 -19.54 -8.51 -26.67
CA GLY A 19 -18.18 -8.48 -26.10
C GLY A 19 -17.72 -7.15 -25.53
N PHE A 20 -18.47 -6.06 -25.71
CA PHE A 20 -18.17 -4.82 -25.01
C PHE A 20 -18.50 -4.96 -23.51
N LYS A 21 -17.46 -4.95 -22.67
CA LYS A 21 -17.57 -4.78 -21.22
C LYS A 21 -16.73 -3.58 -20.83
N GLU A 22 -17.29 -2.72 -19.98
CA GLU A 22 -16.53 -1.64 -19.40
C GLU A 22 -15.48 -2.23 -18.45
N VAL A 23 -14.20 -1.99 -18.77
CA VAL A 23 -13.10 -2.56 -18.00
C VAL A 23 -13.00 -1.79 -16.69
N GLN A 24 -13.28 -2.47 -15.58
CA GLN A 24 -13.13 -1.88 -14.25
C GLN A 24 -11.66 -1.95 -13.80
N PRO A 25 -11.14 -0.88 -13.18
CA PRO A 25 -9.82 -0.92 -12.58
C PRO A 25 -9.77 -1.94 -11.45
N GLN A 26 -8.71 -2.74 -11.41
CA GLN A 26 -8.52 -3.79 -10.42
C GLN A 26 -7.52 -3.39 -9.33
N VAL A 27 -6.63 -2.43 -9.63
CA VAL A 27 -5.58 -1.95 -8.73
C VAL A 27 -5.74 -0.46 -8.52
N PHE A 28 -5.62 0.00 -7.27
CA PHE A 28 -5.72 1.42 -6.92
C PHE A 28 -4.48 1.87 -6.16
N ALA A 29 -3.97 3.04 -6.50
CA ALA A 29 -2.90 3.70 -5.76
C ALA A 29 -3.18 5.20 -5.67
N GLY A 30 -2.75 5.84 -4.58
CA GLY A 30 -2.73 7.28 -4.47
C GLY A 30 -1.48 7.84 -5.16
N LEU A 31 -1.63 8.87 -5.97
CA LEU A 31 -0.57 9.66 -6.57
C LEU A 31 -0.58 11.04 -5.94
N PHE A 32 0.53 11.42 -5.30
CA PHE A 32 0.68 12.71 -4.64
C PHE A 32 1.89 13.44 -5.23
N PRO A 33 1.80 14.74 -5.52
CA PRO A 33 2.98 15.50 -5.92
C PRO A 33 3.92 15.67 -4.72
N VAL A 34 5.23 15.68 -4.97
CA VAL A 34 6.23 16.00 -3.94
C VAL A 34 6.02 17.43 -3.42
N GLU A 35 5.75 18.36 -4.33
CA GLU A 35 5.46 19.76 -3.99
C GLU A 35 3.95 20.06 -4.06
N ALA A 36 3.38 20.61 -2.98
CA ALA A 36 1.94 20.85 -2.88
C ALA A 36 1.40 21.88 -3.90
N ASN A 37 2.24 22.76 -4.45
CA ASN A 37 1.90 23.73 -5.50
C ASN A 37 1.72 23.06 -6.88
N GLN A 38 2.20 21.83 -7.08
CA GLN A 38 2.09 21.11 -8.34
C GLN A 38 0.77 20.31 -8.47
N TYR A 39 -0.14 20.41 -7.50
CA TYR A 39 -1.42 19.71 -7.54
C TYR A 39 -2.25 20.03 -8.81
N ASP A 40 -2.34 21.31 -9.19
CA ASP A 40 -3.07 21.71 -10.40
C ASP A 40 -2.38 21.20 -11.68
N ALA A 41 -1.04 21.20 -11.70
CA ALA A 41 -0.26 20.64 -12.81
C ALA A 41 -0.43 19.12 -12.94
N LEU A 42 -0.47 18.40 -11.81
CA LEU A 42 -0.74 16.97 -11.78
C LEU A 42 -2.15 16.68 -12.30
N ARG A 43 -3.14 17.47 -11.89
CA ARG A 43 -4.51 17.35 -12.39
C ARG A 43 -4.58 17.51 -13.90
N ASP A 44 -3.98 18.58 -14.43
CA ASP A 44 -3.95 18.85 -15.87
C ASP A 44 -3.23 17.73 -16.64
N SER A 45 -2.17 17.16 -16.05
CA SER A 45 -1.41 16.06 -16.64
C SER A 45 -2.22 14.76 -16.67
N LEU A 46 -2.95 14.45 -15.60
CA LEU A 46 -3.88 13.31 -15.54
C LEU A 46 -5.04 13.48 -16.51
N GLU A 47 -5.60 14.69 -16.65
CA GLU A 47 -6.66 14.99 -17.63
C GLU A 47 -6.17 14.76 -19.06
N LYS A 48 -4.96 15.24 -19.39
CA LYS A 48 -4.33 14.97 -20.71
C LYS A 48 -4.05 13.50 -20.95
N LEU A 49 -3.56 12.78 -19.93
CA LEU A 49 -3.26 11.36 -20.03
C LEU A 49 -4.55 10.54 -20.22
N LYS A 50 -5.62 10.91 -19.52
CA LYS A 50 -6.95 10.28 -19.59
C LYS A 50 -7.59 10.35 -20.98
N LEU A 51 -7.27 11.38 -21.78
CA LEU A 51 -7.74 11.48 -23.16
C LEU A 51 -7.18 10.35 -24.03
N ASN A 52 -5.96 9.90 -23.73
CA ASN A 52 -5.31 8.79 -24.42
C ASN A 52 -5.64 7.44 -23.78
N ASP A 53 -5.76 7.40 -22.44
CA ASP A 53 -6.00 6.18 -21.68
C ASP A 53 -7.45 6.09 -21.16
N ALA A 54 -8.26 5.31 -21.86
CA ALA A 54 -9.65 5.08 -21.50
C ALA A 54 -9.81 4.28 -20.19
N ALA A 55 -8.79 3.54 -19.74
CA ALA A 55 -8.84 2.67 -18.57
C ALA A 55 -8.42 3.35 -17.27
N LEU A 56 -7.55 4.38 -17.33
CA LEU A 56 -7.13 5.14 -16.16
C LEU A 56 -8.32 5.84 -15.49
N GLN A 57 -8.67 5.51 -14.25
CA GLN A 57 -9.68 6.28 -13.50
C GLN A 57 -8.97 7.08 -12.44
N TYR A 58 -9.44 8.29 -12.12
CA TYR A 58 -8.87 9.05 -11.01
C TYR A 58 -9.93 9.86 -10.28
N GLU A 59 -9.77 9.99 -8.96
CA GLU A 59 -10.60 10.78 -8.08
C GLU A 59 -9.72 11.63 -7.17
N PRO A 60 -10.08 12.88 -6.86
CA PRO A 60 -9.30 13.70 -5.93
C PRO A 60 -9.34 13.09 -4.52
N GLU A 61 -8.17 13.00 -3.88
CA GLU A 61 -8.00 12.47 -2.54
C GLU A 61 -7.18 13.44 -1.67
N VAL A 62 -7.56 13.56 -0.40
CA VAL A 62 -6.82 14.36 0.59
C VAL A 62 -6.25 13.43 1.64
N SER A 63 -4.93 13.45 1.78
CA SER A 63 -4.18 12.73 2.82
C SER A 63 -3.68 13.70 3.87
N GLN A 64 -3.83 13.35 5.15
CA GLN A 64 -3.33 14.17 6.25
C GLN A 64 -1.79 14.36 6.19
N ALA A 65 -1.07 13.37 5.66
CA ALA A 65 0.38 13.38 5.62
C ALA A 65 0.97 13.89 4.31
N LEU A 66 0.32 13.60 3.18
CA LEU A 66 0.83 13.93 1.84
C LEU A 66 0.11 15.14 1.21
N GLY A 67 -0.96 15.63 1.82
CA GLY A 67 -1.75 16.75 1.30
C GLY A 67 -2.70 16.31 0.18
N PHE A 68 -2.84 17.16 -0.84
CA PHE A 68 -3.75 16.93 -1.95
C PHE A 68 -3.11 16.04 -3.00
N GLY A 69 -3.84 15.02 -3.44
CA GLY A 69 -3.42 14.13 -4.52
C GLY A 69 -4.62 13.50 -5.22
N PHE A 70 -4.35 12.42 -5.95
CA PHE A 70 -5.35 11.71 -6.72
C PHE A 70 -5.31 10.23 -6.41
N ARG A 71 -6.46 9.65 -6.15
CA ARG A 71 -6.67 8.22 -6.11
C ARG A 71 -6.84 7.71 -7.53
N CYS A 72 -5.87 6.97 -8.06
CA CYS A 72 -5.91 6.45 -9.41
C CYS A 72 -6.21 4.94 -9.41
N GLY A 73 -7.12 4.54 -10.30
CA GLY A 73 -7.47 3.16 -10.62
C GLY A 73 -6.81 2.71 -11.92
N PHE A 74 -6.15 1.55 -11.88
CA PHE A 74 -5.38 0.95 -12.94
C PHE A 74 -5.89 -0.46 -13.24
N LEU A 75 -5.56 -0.96 -14.44
CA LEU A 75 -5.89 -2.32 -14.87
C LEU A 75 -5.05 -3.37 -14.16
N GLY A 76 -3.84 -3.00 -13.75
CA GLY A 76 -2.86 -3.86 -13.11
C GLY A 76 -1.58 -3.08 -12.81
N LEU A 77 -0.58 -3.77 -12.25
CA LEU A 77 0.69 -3.15 -11.86
C LEU A 77 1.46 -2.53 -13.01
N LEU A 78 1.58 -3.23 -14.15
CA LEU A 78 2.29 -2.69 -15.31
C LEU A 78 1.65 -1.40 -15.84
N HIS A 79 0.31 -1.33 -15.82
CA HIS A 79 -0.39 -0.12 -16.23
C HIS A 79 -0.09 1.05 -15.26
N MET A 80 -0.01 0.77 -13.95
CA MET A 80 0.39 1.77 -12.96
C MET A 80 1.81 2.29 -13.21
N GLU A 81 2.77 1.40 -13.44
CA GLU A 81 4.17 1.77 -13.72
C GLU A 81 4.30 2.63 -14.98
N ILE A 82 3.62 2.25 -16.07
CA ILE A 82 3.63 3.01 -17.32
C ILE A 82 3.03 4.41 -17.08
N VAL A 83 1.91 4.51 -16.37
CA VAL A 83 1.27 5.80 -16.10
C VAL A 83 2.19 6.68 -15.24
N GLN A 84 2.81 6.11 -14.21
CA GLN A 84 3.78 6.82 -13.38
C GLN A 84 4.96 7.33 -14.21
N GLU A 85 5.61 6.45 -14.98
CA GLU A 85 6.80 6.79 -15.79
C GLU A 85 6.47 7.84 -16.86
N ARG A 86 5.24 7.81 -17.42
CA ARG A 86 4.78 8.85 -18.35
C ARG A 86 4.56 10.19 -17.66
N LEU A 87 4.00 10.21 -16.45
CA LEU A 87 3.86 11.46 -15.69
C LEU A 87 5.21 12.08 -15.34
N GLU A 88 6.17 11.25 -14.90
CA GLU A 88 7.53 11.70 -14.59
C GLU A 88 8.28 12.18 -15.83
N ARG A 89 8.20 11.47 -16.96
CA ARG A 89 8.98 11.82 -18.16
C ARG A 89 8.33 12.81 -19.11
N GLU A 90 7.03 12.70 -19.37
CA GLU A 90 6.33 13.55 -20.35
C GLU A 90 5.92 14.89 -19.74
N PHE A 91 5.64 14.91 -18.44
CA PHE A 91 5.11 16.08 -17.73
C PHE A 91 6.06 16.64 -16.66
N ASP A 92 7.25 16.05 -16.46
CA ASP A 92 8.28 16.49 -15.50
C ASP A 92 7.71 16.62 -14.08
N MET A 93 6.89 15.65 -13.68
CA MET A 93 6.22 15.63 -12.38
C MET A 93 6.92 14.68 -11.42
N ASP A 94 7.36 15.21 -10.27
CA ASP A 94 7.89 14.40 -9.18
C ASP A 94 6.73 13.89 -8.31
N LEU A 95 6.55 12.56 -8.30
CA LEU A 95 5.39 11.91 -7.70
C LEU A 95 5.78 10.95 -6.57
N ILE A 96 4.94 10.92 -5.54
CA ILE A 96 4.93 9.92 -4.48
C ILE A 96 3.71 9.04 -4.71
N THR A 97 3.95 7.76 -5.01
CA THR A 97 2.90 6.75 -5.14
C THR A 97 2.65 6.10 -3.79
N THR A 98 1.41 5.73 -3.44
CA THR A 98 1.15 4.91 -2.25
C THR A 98 1.21 3.43 -2.58
N ALA A 99 1.22 2.58 -1.55
CA ALA A 99 1.13 1.14 -1.77
C ALA A 99 -0.14 0.82 -2.57
N PRO A 100 -0.03 0.00 -3.63
CA PRO A 100 -1.17 -0.38 -4.42
C PRO A 100 -2.09 -1.27 -3.58
N THR A 101 -3.39 -1.10 -3.79
CA THR A 101 -4.45 -1.73 -3.00
C THR A 101 -5.52 -2.25 -3.95
N VAL A 102 -6.28 -3.23 -3.47
CA VAL A 102 -7.37 -3.85 -4.21
C VAL A 102 -8.70 -3.45 -3.58
N ILE A 103 -9.79 -3.59 -4.33
CA ILE A 103 -11.13 -3.40 -3.79
C ILE A 103 -11.48 -4.58 -2.89
N TYR A 104 -11.89 -4.29 -1.66
CA TYR A 104 -12.47 -5.26 -0.74
C TYR A 104 -13.98 -5.10 -0.70
N GLU A 105 -14.71 -6.22 -0.63
CA GLU A 105 -16.14 -6.20 -0.33
C GLU A 105 -16.33 -6.38 1.18
N VAL A 106 -16.91 -5.39 1.83
CA VAL A 106 -17.22 -5.43 3.26
C VAL A 106 -18.71 -5.64 3.44
N LEU A 107 -19.09 -6.79 4.00
CA LEU A 107 -20.44 -7.06 4.44
C LEU A 107 -20.63 -6.44 5.82
N LEU A 108 -21.54 -5.48 5.90
CA LEU A 108 -21.94 -4.84 7.15
C LEU A 108 -23.04 -5.67 7.83
N ARG A 109 -23.17 -5.51 9.16
CA ARG A 109 -24.22 -6.18 9.96
C ARG A 109 -25.65 -5.79 9.60
N ASP A 110 -25.82 -4.75 8.79
CA ASP A 110 -27.10 -4.34 8.21
C ASP A 110 -27.37 -5.02 6.85
N GLU A 111 -26.60 -6.06 6.51
CA GLU A 111 -26.62 -6.80 5.25
C GLU A 111 -26.22 -5.98 4.01
N SER A 112 -25.79 -4.72 4.17
CA SER A 112 -25.31 -3.92 3.06
C SER A 112 -23.88 -4.28 2.67
N ILE A 113 -23.61 -4.29 1.36
CA ILE A 113 -22.27 -4.55 0.81
C ILE A 113 -21.62 -3.22 0.45
N LEU A 114 -20.50 -2.92 1.10
CA LEU A 114 -19.69 -1.74 0.83
C LEU A 114 -18.41 -2.15 0.10
N MET A 115 -18.17 -1.56 -1.08
CA MET A 115 -16.90 -1.69 -1.77
C MET A 115 -15.90 -0.68 -1.21
N VAL A 116 -14.83 -1.18 -0.61
CA VAL A 116 -13.79 -0.37 0.02
C VAL A 116 -12.53 -0.42 -0.84
N ASP A 117 -12.24 0.71 -1.47
CA ASP A 117 -11.03 0.97 -2.24
C ASP A 117 -9.88 1.44 -1.33
N ASN A 118 -10.19 2.23 -0.30
CA ASN A 118 -9.20 2.86 0.57
C ASN A 118 -9.27 2.31 2.01
N PRO A 119 -8.14 1.84 2.58
CA PRO A 119 -8.08 1.41 3.98
C PRO A 119 -8.63 2.42 4.99
N SER A 120 -8.49 3.72 4.72
CA SER A 120 -8.97 4.79 5.60
C SER A 120 -10.50 4.89 5.64
N LYS A 121 -11.19 4.55 4.52
CA LYS A 121 -12.66 4.53 4.42
C LYS A 121 -13.28 3.26 5.05
N MET A 122 -12.46 2.33 5.54
CA MET A 122 -12.95 1.10 6.14
C MET A 122 -13.81 1.41 7.39
N PRO A 123 -15.04 0.87 7.47
CA PRO A 123 -15.95 1.14 8.58
C PRO A 123 -15.40 0.58 9.90
N ASP A 124 -15.98 1.04 11.02
CA ASP A 124 -15.60 0.54 12.35
C ASP A 124 -15.76 -0.99 12.40
N PRO A 125 -14.76 -1.74 12.90
CA PRO A 125 -14.83 -3.20 13.04
C PRO A 125 -16.10 -3.71 13.74
N SER A 126 -16.73 -2.90 14.59
CA SER A 126 -17.97 -3.23 15.29
C SER A 126 -19.18 -3.37 14.36
N LYS A 127 -19.15 -2.71 13.18
CA LYS A 127 -20.21 -2.75 12.17
C LYS A 127 -19.97 -3.82 11.10
N ILE A 128 -18.76 -4.35 11.03
CA ILE A 128 -18.36 -5.34 10.04
C ILE A 128 -18.84 -6.72 10.49
N GLU A 129 -19.43 -7.46 9.57
CA GLU A 129 -19.74 -8.87 9.74
C GLU A 129 -18.68 -9.73 9.06
N GLU A 130 -18.39 -9.44 7.79
CA GLU A 130 -17.47 -10.21 6.96
C GLU A 130 -16.68 -9.28 6.04
N ILE A 131 -15.41 -9.59 5.81
CA ILE A 131 -14.60 -8.93 4.78
C ILE A 131 -14.22 -9.97 3.75
N ARG A 132 -14.51 -9.66 2.49
CA ARG A 132 -14.21 -10.51 1.35
C ARG A 132 -13.12 -9.88 0.51
N GLU A 133 -12.10 -10.66 0.22
CA GLU A 133 -10.99 -10.26 -0.64
C GLU A 133 -11.19 -10.83 -2.06
N PRO A 134 -10.71 -10.13 -3.10
CA PRO A 134 -10.78 -10.61 -4.47
C PRO A 134 -9.78 -11.76 -4.67
N ILE A 135 -10.30 -12.91 -5.10
CA ILE A 135 -9.51 -14.09 -5.48
C ILE A 135 -9.37 -14.13 -6.98
N VAL A 136 -8.14 -14.37 -7.44
CA VAL A 136 -7.82 -14.54 -8.84
C VAL A 136 -7.31 -15.95 -9.12
N THR A 137 -7.61 -16.46 -10.30
CA THR A 137 -7.02 -17.69 -10.82
C THR A 137 -5.77 -17.30 -11.59
N VAL A 138 -4.61 -17.71 -11.08
CA VAL A 138 -3.30 -17.42 -11.63
C VAL A 138 -2.78 -18.62 -12.40
N ASN A 139 -2.50 -18.40 -13.69
CA ASN A 139 -1.84 -19.36 -14.56
C ASN A 139 -0.36 -18.97 -14.70
N LEU A 140 0.52 -19.84 -14.20
CA LEU A 140 1.96 -19.65 -14.25
C LEU A 140 2.58 -20.60 -15.26
N TYR A 141 3.43 -20.09 -16.14
CA TYR A 141 4.17 -20.89 -17.12
C TYR A 141 5.66 -20.77 -16.85
N MET A 142 6.34 -21.89 -16.70
CA MET A 142 7.78 -21.92 -16.39
C MET A 142 8.45 -23.23 -16.83
N PRO A 143 9.78 -23.26 -16.97
CA PRO A 143 10.54 -24.50 -17.09
C PRO A 143 10.46 -25.36 -15.81
N GLN A 144 10.56 -26.68 -15.95
CA GLN A 144 10.47 -27.64 -14.82
C GLN A 144 11.46 -27.37 -13.68
N GLU A 145 12.63 -26.80 -13.99
CA GLU A 145 13.70 -26.52 -13.02
C GLU A 145 13.29 -25.54 -11.90
N TYR A 146 12.36 -24.61 -12.17
CA TYR A 146 11.99 -23.55 -11.24
C TYR A 146 10.71 -23.85 -10.44
N VAL A 147 10.03 -24.95 -10.74
CA VAL A 147 8.72 -25.31 -10.18
C VAL A 147 8.73 -25.33 -8.66
N GLY A 148 9.71 -25.98 -8.02
CA GLY A 148 9.75 -26.10 -6.56
C GLY A 148 9.85 -24.75 -5.85
N ALA A 149 10.65 -23.83 -6.40
CA ALA A 149 10.82 -22.49 -5.84
C ALA A 149 9.54 -21.65 -6.02
N VAL A 150 8.87 -21.75 -7.17
CA VAL A 150 7.61 -21.04 -7.44
C VAL A 150 6.45 -21.58 -6.60
N ILE A 151 6.37 -22.90 -6.39
CA ILE A 151 5.36 -23.50 -5.48
C ILE A 151 5.53 -22.96 -4.05
N THR A 152 6.77 -22.86 -3.58
CA THR A 152 7.08 -22.30 -2.27
C THR A 152 6.62 -20.83 -2.18
N LEU A 153 6.89 -20.03 -3.21
CA LEU A 153 6.45 -18.64 -3.28
C LEU A 153 4.91 -18.51 -3.28
N CYS A 154 4.22 -19.32 -4.09
CA CYS A 154 2.75 -19.32 -4.13
C CYS A 154 2.15 -19.72 -2.78
N THR A 155 2.76 -20.68 -2.09
CA THR A 155 2.31 -21.15 -0.77
C THR A 155 2.48 -20.07 0.29
N GLN A 156 3.61 -19.34 0.29
CA GLN A 156 3.84 -18.19 1.18
C GLN A 156 2.80 -17.08 0.98
N LYS A 157 2.34 -16.90 -0.27
CA LYS A 157 1.34 -15.91 -0.65
C LYS A 157 -0.11 -16.40 -0.54
N ARG A 158 -0.35 -17.45 0.26
CA ARG A 158 -1.69 -18.03 0.52
C ARG A 158 -2.37 -18.61 -0.73
N GLY A 159 -1.59 -19.03 -1.72
CA GLY A 159 -2.08 -19.66 -2.93
C GLY A 159 -2.48 -21.11 -2.71
N VAL A 160 -3.65 -21.49 -3.21
CA VAL A 160 -4.14 -22.87 -3.26
C VAL A 160 -3.84 -23.44 -4.64
N GLN A 161 -3.11 -24.55 -4.70
CA GLN A 161 -2.80 -25.22 -5.96
C GLN A 161 -4.06 -25.93 -6.47
N MET A 162 -4.47 -25.61 -7.70
CA MET A 162 -5.62 -26.23 -8.35
C MET A 162 -5.21 -27.32 -9.33
N ASP A 163 -4.21 -27.02 -10.17
CA ASP A 163 -3.77 -27.92 -11.22
C ASP A 163 -2.29 -27.76 -11.56
N MET A 164 -1.70 -28.82 -12.10
CA MET A 164 -0.31 -28.87 -12.54
C MET A 164 -0.17 -29.75 -13.79
N ASN A 165 0.07 -29.11 -14.93
CA ASN A 165 0.18 -29.78 -16.22
C ASN A 165 1.58 -29.64 -16.81
N TYR A 166 2.16 -30.79 -17.17
CA TYR A 166 3.46 -30.86 -17.84
C TYR A 166 3.28 -30.83 -19.36
N HIS A 167 3.89 -29.86 -20.00
CA HIS A 167 3.98 -29.69 -21.46
C HIS A 167 5.44 -29.93 -21.89
N GLY A 168 5.89 -31.17 -21.78
CA GLY A 168 7.28 -31.56 -22.05
C GLY A 168 8.25 -30.91 -21.05
N LYS A 169 9.02 -29.91 -21.50
CA LYS A 169 9.97 -29.16 -20.66
C LYS A 169 9.34 -27.97 -19.93
N GLN A 170 8.14 -27.56 -20.34
CA GLN A 170 7.39 -26.48 -19.71
C GLN A 170 6.34 -27.04 -18.76
N VAL A 171 6.08 -26.32 -17.70
CA VAL A 171 5.07 -26.66 -16.69
C VAL A 171 4.10 -25.49 -16.59
N LYS A 172 2.81 -25.82 -16.63
CA LYS A 172 1.72 -24.91 -16.35
C LYS A 172 1.21 -25.21 -14.94
N LEU A 173 1.28 -24.23 -14.05
CA LEU A 173 0.69 -24.29 -12.72
C LEU A 173 -0.54 -23.38 -12.68
N THR A 174 -1.64 -23.88 -12.14
CA THR A 174 -2.84 -23.08 -11.90
C THR A 174 -3.07 -22.99 -10.40
N TYR A 175 -3.10 -21.75 -9.89
CA TYR A 175 -3.29 -21.43 -8.48
C TYR A 175 -4.48 -20.49 -8.30
N GLU A 176 -5.17 -20.63 -7.19
CA GLU A 176 -6.08 -19.60 -6.70
C GLU A 176 -5.37 -18.82 -5.60
N MET A 177 -5.27 -17.50 -5.75
CA MET A 177 -4.64 -16.68 -4.73
C MET A 177 -5.31 -15.30 -4.61
N PRO A 178 -5.18 -14.65 -3.44
CA PRO A 178 -5.70 -13.32 -3.22
C PRO A 178 -4.96 -12.28 -4.07
N MET A 179 -5.72 -11.43 -4.75
CA MET A 179 -5.15 -10.38 -5.60
C MET A 179 -4.27 -9.40 -4.81
N ALA A 180 -4.63 -9.13 -3.54
CA ALA A 180 -3.84 -8.27 -2.66
C ALA A 180 -2.39 -8.76 -2.50
N GLU A 181 -2.17 -10.07 -2.42
CA GLU A 181 -0.81 -10.63 -2.26
C GLU A 181 -0.01 -10.58 -3.56
N ILE A 182 -0.69 -10.57 -4.72
CA ILE A 182 -0.05 -10.43 -6.03
C ILE A 182 0.47 -9.01 -6.23
N VAL A 183 -0.41 -8.04 -5.96
CA VAL A 183 -0.21 -6.60 -6.22
C VAL A 183 0.95 -6.01 -5.42
N LEU A 184 1.31 -6.61 -4.29
CA LEU A 184 2.38 -6.09 -3.44
C LEU A 184 3.80 -6.37 -3.97
N ASP A 185 4.11 -7.62 -4.33
CA ASP A 185 5.50 -8.03 -4.65
C ASP A 185 5.59 -9.45 -5.28
N PHE A 186 4.49 -9.96 -5.85
CA PHE A 186 4.54 -11.33 -6.38
C PHE A 186 5.26 -11.39 -7.74
N PHE A 187 5.09 -10.36 -8.57
CA PHE A 187 5.69 -10.30 -9.90
C PHE A 187 7.21 -10.26 -9.84
N ASP A 188 7.78 -9.38 -9.01
CA ASP A 188 9.23 -9.21 -8.89
C ASP A 188 9.89 -10.44 -8.28
N LYS A 189 9.31 -10.99 -7.21
CA LYS A 189 9.78 -12.26 -6.62
C LYS A 189 9.67 -13.43 -7.58
N LEU A 190 8.61 -13.51 -8.39
CA LEU A 190 8.48 -14.55 -9.41
C LEU A 190 9.59 -14.43 -10.46
N LYS A 191 9.84 -13.21 -10.97
CA LYS A 191 10.89 -12.97 -11.96
C LYS A 191 12.28 -13.24 -11.39
N SER A 192 12.57 -12.79 -10.18
CA SER A 192 13.85 -13.06 -9.50
C SER A 192 14.09 -14.56 -9.29
N THR A 193 13.10 -15.27 -8.73
CA THR A 193 13.20 -16.71 -8.44
C THR A 193 13.34 -17.57 -9.70
N SER A 194 12.71 -17.14 -10.80
CA SER A 194 12.74 -17.85 -12.08
C SER A 194 13.82 -17.35 -13.06
N ARG A 195 14.68 -16.41 -12.65
CA ARG A 195 15.64 -15.72 -13.56
C ARG A 195 14.95 -15.11 -14.79
N GLY A 196 13.70 -14.70 -14.65
CA GLY A 196 12.88 -14.10 -15.71
C GLY A 196 12.10 -15.09 -16.58
N TYR A 197 12.32 -16.41 -16.46
CA TYR A 197 11.70 -17.43 -17.31
C TYR A 197 10.24 -17.70 -17.00
N ALA A 198 9.75 -17.39 -15.80
CA ALA A 198 8.35 -17.58 -15.47
C ALA A 198 7.49 -16.43 -16.01
N SER A 199 6.35 -16.77 -16.61
CA SER A 199 5.29 -15.82 -16.95
C SER A 199 4.04 -16.12 -16.14
N MET A 200 3.19 -15.11 -16.00
CA MET A 200 1.98 -15.15 -15.21
C MET A 200 0.85 -14.50 -16.00
N ASP A 201 -0.30 -15.13 -15.93
CA ASP A 201 -1.59 -14.58 -16.34
C ASP A 201 -2.56 -14.77 -15.17
N TYR A 202 -3.48 -13.84 -14.96
CA TYR A 202 -4.46 -13.94 -13.89
C TYR A 202 -5.84 -13.45 -14.35
N ASP A 203 -6.87 -14.15 -13.89
CA ASP A 203 -8.26 -13.81 -14.17
C ASP A 203 -9.04 -13.70 -12.86
N PHE A 204 -9.91 -12.70 -12.76
CA PHE A 204 -10.75 -12.50 -11.58
C PHE A 204 -11.76 -13.64 -11.47
N LYS A 205 -11.78 -14.32 -10.32
CA LYS A 205 -12.67 -15.45 -10.07
C LYS A 205 -13.89 -15.02 -9.26
N GLU A 206 -13.67 -14.61 -8.01
CA GLU A 206 -14.73 -14.33 -7.05
C GLU A 206 -14.22 -13.53 -5.85
N TYR A 207 -15.13 -12.97 -5.06
CA TYR A 207 -14.83 -12.45 -3.73
C TYR A 207 -15.01 -13.56 -2.70
N ARG A 208 -14.00 -13.76 -1.84
CA ARG A 208 -14.00 -14.81 -0.82
C ARG A 208 -13.75 -14.23 0.56
N SER A 209 -14.47 -14.76 1.55
CA SER A 209 -14.26 -14.47 2.98
C SER A 209 -12.79 -14.66 3.38
N ALA A 210 -12.22 -13.66 4.05
CA ALA A 210 -10.88 -13.76 4.61
C ALA A 210 -10.76 -13.01 5.95
N ASP A 211 -9.92 -13.52 6.86
CA ASP A 211 -9.59 -12.85 8.13
C ASP A 211 -8.54 -11.76 7.89
N VAL A 212 -8.98 -10.70 7.23
CA VAL A 212 -8.19 -9.50 6.96
C VAL A 212 -8.43 -8.45 8.04
N VAL A 213 -7.37 -7.75 8.38
CA VAL A 213 -7.36 -6.69 9.39
C VAL A 213 -6.72 -5.45 8.82
N LYS A 214 -7.28 -4.30 9.18
CA LYS A 214 -6.66 -3.00 8.95
C LYS A 214 -5.59 -2.74 10.01
N VAL A 215 -4.37 -2.51 9.56
CA VAL A 215 -3.24 -2.10 10.39
C VAL A 215 -3.03 -0.60 10.19
N ASP A 216 -3.29 0.16 11.26
CA ASP A 216 -3.05 1.58 11.35
C ASP A 216 -1.63 1.84 11.87
N MET A 217 -0.91 2.78 11.25
CA MET A 217 0.35 3.29 11.78
C MET A 217 0.09 4.55 12.61
N LEU A 218 0.59 4.56 13.84
CA LEU A 218 0.50 5.70 14.74
C LEU A 218 1.89 6.24 15.07
N ILE A 219 2.04 7.56 15.01
CA ILE A 219 3.25 8.27 15.43
C ILE A 219 2.84 9.22 16.54
N ASN A 220 3.41 9.04 17.73
CA ASN A 220 3.01 9.78 18.93
C ASN A 220 1.49 9.73 19.23
N SER A 221 0.81 8.65 18.86
CA SER A 221 -0.65 8.44 18.97
C SER A 221 -1.49 9.18 17.91
N GLU A 222 -0.87 9.86 16.96
CA GLU A 222 -1.54 10.40 15.78
C GLU A 222 -1.53 9.35 14.68
N LYS A 223 -2.68 9.10 14.05
CA LYS A 223 -2.80 8.15 12.95
C LYS A 223 -2.25 8.76 11.66
N VAL A 224 -1.54 7.94 10.88
CA VAL A 224 -1.02 8.32 9.57
C VAL A 224 -1.73 7.50 8.51
N ASP A 225 -2.76 8.10 7.92
CA ASP A 225 -3.67 7.42 6.98
C ASP A 225 -2.95 6.87 5.74
N ALA A 226 -1.95 7.60 5.22
CA ALA A 226 -1.18 7.18 4.05
C ALA A 226 -0.39 5.86 4.24
N LEU A 227 -0.19 5.42 5.49
CA LEU A 227 0.53 4.20 5.83
C LEU A 227 -0.39 3.07 6.30
N ALA A 228 -1.70 3.29 6.28
CA ALA A 228 -2.66 2.26 6.64
C ALA A 228 -2.65 1.15 5.58
N ILE A 229 -2.54 -0.11 6.03
CA ILE A 229 -2.53 -1.27 5.14
C ILE A 229 -3.57 -2.29 5.59
N ILE A 230 -4.21 -2.94 4.61
CA ILE A 230 -5.08 -4.10 4.86
C ILE A 230 -4.25 -5.35 4.62
N VAL A 231 -4.15 -6.20 5.63
CA VAL A 231 -3.33 -7.41 5.60
C VAL A 231 -4.06 -8.56 6.27
N HIS A 232 -3.73 -9.79 5.88
CA HIS A 232 -4.23 -10.97 6.57
C HIS A 232 -3.73 -11.00 8.03
N ARG A 233 -4.57 -11.43 8.97
CA ARG A 233 -4.25 -11.41 10.41
C ARG A 233 -2.93 -12.10 10.75
N ALA A 234 -2.66 -13.25 10.13
CA ALA A 234 -1.42 -14.00 10.34
C ALA A 234 -0.14 -13.19 10.03
N ASN A 235 -0.20 -12.29 9.04
CA ASN A 235 0.94 -11.50 8.59
C ASN A 235 0.99 -10.11 9.23
N SER A 236 -0.07 -9.69 9.93
CA SER A 236 -0.22 -8.35 10.50
C SER A 236 0.93 -7.96 11.44
N GLN A 237 1.35 -8.86 12.33
CA GLN A 237 2.43 -8.62 13.29
C GLN A 237 3.78 -8.40 12.59
N TYR A 238 4.08 -9.25 11.59
CA TYR A 238 5.33 -9.18 10.84
C TYR A 238 5.40 -7.88 10.03
N ARG A 239 4.35 -7.59 9.26
CA ARG A 239 4.28 -6.37 8.43
C ARG A 239 4.27 -5.10 9.27
N GLY A 240 3.45 -5.05 10.33
CA GLY A 240 3.41 -3.90 11.24
C GLY A 240 4.75 -3.66 11.93
N ARG A 241 5.54 -4.70 12.21
CA ARG A 241 6.91 -4.55 12.73
C ARG A 241 7.88 -4.05 11.66
N ALA A 242 7.81 -4.59 10.45
CA ALA A 242 8.69 -4.19 9.34
C ALA A 242 8.53 -2.69 9.01
N VAL A 243 7.29 -2.22 8.86
CA VAL A 243 6.98 -0.81 8.61
C VAL A 243 7.46 0.07 9.78
N ALA A 244 7.19 -0.32 11.03
CA ALA A 244 7.63 0.43 12.20
C ALA A 244 9.17 0.51 12.33
N ALA A 245 9.88 -0.58 12.01
CA ALA A 245 11.34 -0.62 12.07
C ALA A 245 11.98 0.29 11.02
N LYS A 246 11.46 0.29 9.80
CA LYS A 246 11.92 1.18 8.73
C LYS A 246 11.64 2.64 9.04
N MET A 247 10.46 2.94 9.56
CA MET A 247 10.13 4.29 10.05
C MET A 247 11.09 4.79 11.13
N ARG A 248 11.55 3.90 12.01
CA ARG A 248 12.53 4.26 13.04
C ARG A 248 13.90 4.65 12.45
N GLU A 249 14.30 4.06 11.33
CA GLU A 249 15.56 4.39 10.64
C GLU A 249 15.48 5.75 9.94
N LEU A 250 14.32 6.07 9.37
CA LEU A 250 14.10 7.25 8.53
C LEU A 250 13.75 8.50 9.35
N ILE A 251 13.04 8.36 10.47
CA ILE A 251 12.64 9.50 11.30
C ILE A 251 13.87 10.07 12.03
N PRO A 252 14.19 11.36 11.83
CA PRO A 252 15.31 11.99 12.52
C PRO A 252 15.05 12.05 14.03
N ARG A 253 16.13 11.91 14.80
CA ARG A 253 16.05 11.96 16.27
C ARG A 253 15.63 13.35 16.73
N GLN A 254 14.55 13.40 17.50
CA GLN A 254 14.05 14.64 18.12
C GLN A 254 14.58 14.82 19.55
N MET A 255 14.30 15.98 20.17
CA MET A 255 14.68 16.25 21.58
C MET A 255 13.86 15.46 22.60
N PHE A 256 12.76 14.84 22.16
CA PHE A 256 11.90 13.92 22.92
C PHE A 256 11.87 12.53 22.25
N ASP A 257 11.41 11.52 22.99
CA ASP A 257 11.30 10.16 22.45
C ASP A 257 10.05 10.10 21.56
N VAL A 258 10.23 9.71 20.30
CA VAL A 258 9.13 9.51 19.33
C VAL A 258 8.72 8.05 19.37
N ALA A 259 7.44 7.79 19.62
CA ALA A 259 6.89 6.44 19.60
C ALA A 259 6.23 6.17 18.24
N ILE A 260 6.68 5.12 17.56
CA ILE A 260 6.08 4.62 16.32
C ILE A 260 5.38 3.32 16.69
N GLN A 261 4.11 3.20 16.36
CA GLN A 261 3.25 2.09 16.75
C GLN A 261 2.50 1.59 15.51
N ALA A 262 2.34 0.28 15.38
CA ALA A 262 1.33 -0.29 14.50
C ALA A 262 0.20 -0.82 15.38
N ALA A 263 -1.05 -0.55 15.01
CA ALA A 263 -2.21 -0.98 15.77
C ALA A 263 -3.29 -1.60 14.86
N ILE A 264 -4.05 -2.52 15.43
CA ILE A 264 -5.28 -3.04 14.87
C ILE A 264 -6.41 -2.53 15.76
N GLY A 265 -7.14 -1.52 15.27
CA GLY A 265 -8.12 -0.79 16.08
C GLY A 265 -7.47 -0.17 17.32
N ALA A 266 -7.85 -0.62 18.51
CA ALA A 266 -7.28 -0.15 19.78
C ALA A 266 -6.05 -0.95 20.25
N ASN A 267 -5.80 -2.14 19.67
CA ASN A 267 -4.72 -3.01 20.12
C ASN A 267 -3.41 -2.68 19.40
N ILE A 268 -2.34 -2.41 20.15
CA ILE A 268 -1.01 -2.10 19.59
C ILE A 268 -0.26 -3.41 19.35
N ILE A 269 -0.03 -3.73 18.08
CA ILE A 269 0.66 -4.96 17.67
C ILE A 269 2.18 -4.81 17.74
N SER A 270 2.72 -3.68 17.29
CA SER A 270 4.15 -3.41 17.28
C SER A 270 4.44 -2.01 17.80
N ARG A 271 5.60 -1.84 18.45
CA ARG A 271 6.05 -0.54 18.94
C ARG A 271 7.55 -0.41 18.81
N GLU A 272 7.98 0.61 18.08
CA GLU A 272 9.36 1.05 17.98
C GLU A 272 9.50 2.45 18.57
N ASN A 273 10.67 2.78 19.13
CA ASN A 273 10.90 4.11 19.70
C ASN A 273 12.20 4.71 19.13
N VAL A 274 12.10 5.90 18.53
CA VAL A 274 13.25 6.72 18.17
C VAL A 274 13.72 7.43 19.44
N LYS A 275 14.94 7.12 19.88
CA LYS A 275 15.51 7.69 21.11
C LYS A 275 15.77 9.18 20.94
N ALA A 276 15.40 9.93 21.97
CA ALA A 276 15.63 11.35 22.04
C ALA A 276 17.12 11.72 22.07
N LEU A 277 17.48 12.80 21.38
CA LEU A 277 18.76 13.48 21.57
C LEU A 277 18.89 13.96 23.02
N ARG A 278 20.05 13.72 23.63
CA ARG A 278 20.33 14.12 25.02
C ARG A 278 21.58 14.97 25.07
N LYS A 279 21.41 16.24 25.45
CA LYS A 279 22.53 17.07 25.90
C LYS A 279 23.06 16.49 27.22
N ASN A 280 24.39 16.32 27.32
CA ASN A 280 25.03 15.96 28.58
C ASN A 280 25.01 17.16 29.53
N VAL A 281 23.96 17.27 30.35
CA VAL A 281 23.80 18.36 31.32
C VAL A 281 24.80 18.29 32.49
N LEU A 282 25.44 17.13 32.69
CA LEU A 282 26.37 16.88 33.79
C LEU A 282 27.83 17.18 33.43
N ALA A 283 28.13 17.54 32.17
CA ALA A 283 29.50 17.72 31.69
C ALA A 283 30.32 18.75 32.49
N LYS A 284 29.68 19.77 33.07
CA LYS A 284 30.34 20.82 33.90
C LYS A 284 30.24 20.56 35.41
N CYS A 285 29.71 19.41 35.84
CA CYS A 285 29.54 19.07 37.24
C CYS A 285 30.71 18.20 37.74
N TYR A 286 31.82 18.84 38.11
CA TYR A 286 33.03 18.16 38.58
C TYR A 286 32.98 17.74 40.07
N GLY A 287 32.00 18.23 40.83
CA GLY A 287 31.86 17.93 42.27
C GLY A 287 30.97 16.72 42.60
N GLY A 288 31.06 16.28 43.86
CA GLY A 288 30.25 15.21 44.45
C GLY A 288 28.82 15.61 44.84
N ASP A 289 28.43 16.88 44.66
CA ASP A 289 27.09 17.35 45.03
C ASP A 289 25.99 16.73 44.15
N ILE A 290 25.28 15.76 44.73
CA ILE A 290 24.17 15.04 44.11
C ILE A 290 22.98 15.97 43.87
N SER A 291 22.77 16.98 44.72
CA SER A 291 21.63 17.91 44.62
C SER A 291 21.68 18.70 43.32
N ARG A 292 22.85 19.25 42.97
CA ARG A 292 23.06 19.98 41.71
C ARG A 292 22.84 19.10 40.48
N LYS A 293 23.30 17.84 40.50
CA LYS A 293 23.07 16.87 39.41
C LYS A 293 21.59 16.55 39.25
N ARG A 294 20.86 16.30 40.35
CA ARG A 294 19.42 16.05 40.34
C ARG A 294 18.63 17.23 39.78
N LYS A 295 18.90 18.45 40.22
CA LYS A 295 18.22 19.68 39.73
C LYS A 295 18.33 19.85 38.21
N LEU A 296 19.51 19.55 37.64
CA LEU A 296 19.73 19.63 36.19
C LEU A 296 18.98 18.53 35.42
N LEU A 297 18.96 17.31 35.94
CA LEU A 297 18.23 16.19 35.35
C LEU A 297 16.72 16.41 35.40
N GLU A 298 16.18 16.94 36.51
CA GLU A 298 14.77 17.29 36.64
C GLU A 298 14.37 18.39 35.66
N LYS A 299 15.18 19.44 35.53
CA LYS A 299 14.94 20.50 34.55
C LYS A 299 14.93 19.95 33.11
N GLN A 300 15.86 19.04 32.79
CA GLN A 300 15.89 18.37 31.49
C GLN A 300 14.66 17.49 31.26
N LYS A 301 14.24 16.72 32.27
CA LYS A 301 13.08 15.83 32.21
C LYS A 301 11.78 16.62 32.02
N ALA A 302 11.60 17.71 32.76
CA ALA A 302 10.46 18.61 32.63
C ALA A 302 10.42 19.29 31.24
N GLY A 303 11.56 19.77 30.76
CA GLY A 303 11.69 20.34 29.41
C GLY A 303 11.29 19.34 28.32
N LYS A 304 11.77 18.09 28.40
CA LYS A 304 11.40 17.02 27.46
C LYS A 304 9.93 16.64 27.54
N LYS A 305 9.34 16.60 28.75
CA LYS A 305 7.90 16.33 28.93
C LYS A 305 7.06 17.40 28.24
N ARG A 306 7.43 18.68 28.39
CA ARG A 306 6.76 19.80 27.73
C ARG A 306 6.91 19.74 26.21
N MET A 307 8.13 19.46 25.72
CA MET A 307 8.37 19.30 24.27
C MET A 307 7.57 18.13 23.68
N LYS A 308 7.41 17.02 24.41
CA LYS A 308 6.61 15.89 23.95
C LYS A 308 5.11 16.20 23.81
N GLN A 309 4.56 17.07 24.65
CA GLN A 309 3.14 17.42 24.63
C GLN A 309 2.77 18.37 23.49
N VAL A 310 3.72 19.21 23.06
CA VAL A 310 3.49 20.26 22.06
C VAL A 310 4.14 19.93 20.70
N GLY A 311 5.12 19.02 20.68
CA GLY A 311 5.86 18.68 19.48
C GLY A 311 5.09 17.74 18.57
N SER A 312 4.66 18.25 17.42
CA SER A 312 4.35 17.45 16.25
C SER A 312 5.65 16.91 15.65
N VAL A 313 5.58 15.71 15.06
CA VAL A 313 6.71 15.12 14.33
C VAL A 313 6.38 15.21 12.86
N GLU A 314 7.08 16.08 12.13
CA GLU A 314 7.03 16.08 10.68
C GLU A 314 7.77 14.85 10.16
N ILE A 315 7.09 14.10 9.29
CA ILE A 315 7.64 12.93 8.64
C ILE A 315 8.26 13.40 7.32
N PRO A 316 9.56 13.18 7.08
CA PRO A 316 10.16 13.49 5.80
C PRO A 316 9.44 12.74 4.68
N GLN A 317 9.24 13.38 3.53
CA GLN A 317 8.63 12.73 2.36
C GLN A 317 9.45 11.53 1.87
N GLU A 318 10.78 11.62 1.94
CA GLU A 318 11.72 10.50 1.68
C GLU A 318 11.39 9.25 2.50
N ALA A 319 10.87 9.44 3.72
CA ALA A 319 10.53 8.32 4.57
C ALA A 319 9.36 7.50 3.99
N PHE A 320 8.41 8.14 3.31
CA PHE A 320 7.29 7.45 2.68
C PHE A 320 7.74 6.58 1.49
N LEU A 321 8.63 7.10 0.65
CA LEU A 321 9.20 6.37 -0.49
C LEU A 321 9.93 5.09 -0.03
N ALA A 322 10.73 5.20 1.02
CA ALA A 322 11.49 4.07 1.56
C ALA A 322 10.63 3.01 2.27
N ILE A 323 9.39 3.32 2.67
CA ILE A 323 8.44 2.35 3.25
C ILE A 323 7.76 1.52 2.16
N LEU A 324 7.65 2.02 0.95
CA LEU A 324 7.06 1.28 -0.16
C LEU A 324 8.03 0.21 -0.69
N GLN A 325 9.33 0.44 -0.53
CA GLN A 325 10.42 -0.48 -0.89
C GLN A 325 10.76 -1.48 0.23
N VAL A 326 9.90 -1.67 1.24
CA VAL A 326 10.20 -2.49 2.43
C VAL A 326 10.45 -3.96 2.09
N ASP A 327 9.99 -4.45 0.94
CA ASP A 327 10.07 -5.87 0.57
C ASP A 327 11.36 -6.27 -0.19
N ASP A 328 12.28 -5.34 -0.47
CA ASP A 328 13.55 -5.57 -1.20
C ASP A 328 14.69 -6.24 -0.39
N LYS A 329 14.39 -6.88 0.75
CA LYS A 329 15.42 -7.58 1.56
C LYS A 329 15.09 -9.01 1.93
#